data_AF-A0AAE0EYN2-F1
#
_entry.id   AF-A0AAE0EYN2-F1
#
_cell.length_a   1.000
_cell.length_b   1.000
_cell.length_c   1.000
_cell.angle_alpha   90.00
_cell.angle_beta   90.00
_cell.angle_gamma   90.00
#
_symmetry.space_group_name_H-M   'P 1'
#
loop_
_entity.id
_entity.type
_entity.pdbx_description
1 polymer ?
#
loop_
_entity_poly.entity_id
_entity_poly.type
_entity_poly.pdbx_seq_one_letter_code
_entity_poly.pdbx_strand_id
1 'polypeptide(L)'
;MGLAEFFDGGMGGNSIPILLARICLWIQMIFVIFGSIGYSYAGTHGVTAAVTIYGLLCLQIGTRAVVKLYVFLLLLAIAMDVMFACMWTDKIARNDTEFSGKWNEDKYRDSEKMSMAAVYIGGFVRVLSLPLWCQFWYKAADDSSSGGLTDNLLDP
;
A
#
# COMPACT_ATOMS: atom_id res chain seq x y z
N MET A 1 -25.17 -2.58 -20.18
CA MET A 1 -24.06 -1.87 -19.52
C MET A 1 -23.23 -2.90 -18.78
N GLY A 2 -22.23 -3.44 -19.47
CA GLY A 2 -21.49 -4.62 -19.03
C GLY A 2 -20.31 -4.24 -18.14
N LEU A 3 -19.93 -5.11 -17.21
CA LEU A 3 -18.72 -5.00 -16.38
C LEU A 3 -17.46 -4.65 -17.17
N ALA A 4 -17.41 -4.96 -18.47
CA ALA A 4 -16.33 -4.59 -19.38
C ALA A 4 -16.27 -3.08 -19.72
N GLU A 5 -17.40 -2.39 -19.87
CA GLU A 5 -17.45 -0.94 -20.13
C GLU A 5 -17.09 -0.13 -18.87
N PHE A 6 -17.33 -0.68 -17.68
CA PHE A 6 -16.90 -0.10 -16.41
C PHE A 6 -15.36 -0.14 -16.24
N PHE A 7 -14.67 -1.12 -16.84
CA PHE A 7 -13.21 -1.17 -16.86
C PHE A 7 -12.58 -0.24 -17.91
N ASP A 8 -13.37 0.30 -18.83
CA ASP A 8 -12.88 1.17 -19.90
C ASP A 8 -12.95 2.67 -19.53
N GLY A 9 -13.87 3.03 -18.62
CA GLY A 9 -14.13 4.43 -18.24
C GLY A 9 -13.24 5.03 -17.14
N GLY A 10 -12.39 4.24 -16.48
CA GLY A 10 -11.55 4.68 -15.36
C GLY A 10 -10.11 4.21 -15.55
N MET A 11 -9.28 5.02 -16.22
CA MET A 11 -7.90 4.68 -16.61
C MET A 11 -7.76 3.32 -17.30
N GLY A 12 -8.06 3.29 -18.61
CA GLY A 12 -8.00 2.15 -19.53
C GLY A 12 -7.17 0.94 -19.08
N GLY A 13 -7.87 -0.20 -18.96
CA GLY A 13 -7.27 -1.50 -18.69
C GLY A 13 -6.15 -1.81 -19.69
N ASN A 14 -5.01 -2.28 -19.16
CA ASN A 14 -3.82 -2.79 -19.85
C ASN A 14 -2.64 -1.83 -20.06
N SER A 15 -2.62 -0.63 -19.46
CA SER A 15 -1.35 0.10 -19.37
C SER A 15 -0.37 -0.61 -18.40
N ILE A 16 0.88 -0.81 -18.84
CA ILE A 16 1.94 -1.47 -18.04
C ILE A 16 2.03 -0.90 -16.61
N PRO A 17 1.94 0.42 -16.37
CA PRO A 17 2.00 0.98 -15.02
C PRO A 17 0.88 0.51 -14.09
N ILE A 18 -0.35 0.39 -14.59
CA ILE A 18 -1.52 -0.06 -13.80
C ILE A 18 -1.36 -1.53 -13.43
N LEU A 19 -0.87 -2.36 -14.37
CA LEU A 19 -0.59 -3.77 -14.11
C LEU A 19 0.47 -3.93 -13.01
N LEU A 20 1.58 -3.17 -13.11
CA LEU A 20 2.64 -3.19 -12.11
C LEU A 20 2.12 -2.73 -10.74
N ALA A 21 1.35 -1.64 -10.68
CA ALA A 21 0.76 -1.17 -9.43
C ALA A 21 -0.15 -2.24 -8.79
N ARG A 22 -0.96 -2.94 -9.60
CA ARG A 22 -1.82 -4.02 -9.14
C ARG A 22 -1.02 -5.21 -8.62
N ILE A 23 0.05 -5.61 -9.30
CA ILE A 23 0.96 -6.67 -8.85
C ILE A 23 1.60 -6.29 -7.51
N CYS A 24 2.10 -5.06 -7.37
CA CYS A 24 2.66 -4.55 -6.12
C CYS A 24 1.64 -4.63 -4.97
N LEU A 25 0.39 -4.24 -5.20
CA LEU A 25 -0.67 -4.34 -4.19
C LEU A 25 -0.99 -5.78 -3.79
N TRP A 26 -1.05 -6.72 -4.75
CA TRP A 26 -1.26 -8.14 -4.45
C TRP A 26 -0.10 -8.74 -3.65
N ILE A 27 1.14 -8.40 -4.00
CA ILE A 27 2.31 -8.82 -3.23
C ILE A 27 2.21 -8.28 -1.80
N GLN A 28 1.88 -7.00 -1.62
CA GLN A 28 1.67 -6.42 -0.30
C GLN A 28 0.58 -7.15 0.49
N MET A 29 -0.56 -7.46 -0.13
CA MET A 29 -1.65 -8.20 0.49
C MET A 29 -1.21 -9.58 0.99
N ILE A 30 -0.45 -10.31 0.17
CA ILE A 30 0.09 -11.62 0.54
C ILE A 30 0.96 -11.50 1.79
N PHE A 31 1.89 -10.53 1.82
CA PHE A 31 2.76 -10.34 2.97
C PHE A 31 2.02 -9.84 4.21
N VAL A 32 0.97 -9.04 4.06
CA VAL A 32 0.09 -8.65 5.18
C VAL A 32 -0.57 -9.88 5.81
N ILE A 33 -1.09 -10.82 4.99
CA ILE A 33 -1.71 -12.05 5.49
C ILE A 33 -0.68 -12.91 6.23
N PHE A 34 0.50 -13.12 5.65
CA PHE A 34 1.56 -13.88 6.29
C PHE A 34 2.07 -13.21 7.58
N GLY A 35 2.20 -11.89 7.57
CA GLY A 35 2.65 -11.13 8.72
C GLY A 35 1.66 -11.12 9.88
N SER A 36 0.37 -11.21 9.58
CA SER A 36 -0.72 -11.28 10.57
C SER A 36 -0.71 -12.55 11.43
N ILE A 37 0.16 -13.52 11.13
CA ILE A 37 0.40 -14.70 11.98
C ILE A 37 1.20 -14.32 13.25
N GLY A 38 1.93 -13.21 13.24
CA GLY A 38 2.63 -12.68 14.42
C GLY A 38 1.66 -12.17 15.49
N TYR A 39 1.99 -12.42 16.75
CA TYR A 39 1.07 -12.23 17.88
C TYR A 39 1.07 -10.79 18.41
N SER A 40 2.23 -10.13 18.45
CA SER A 40 2.43 -8.84 19.13
C SER A 40 2.23 -7.61 18.25
N TYR A 41 2.40 -7.75 16.94
CA TYR A 41 2.47 -6.60 16.04
C TYR A 41 1.32 -6.55 15.02
N ALA A 42 0.16 -7.13 15.36
CA ALA A 42 -1.02 -7.16 14.50
C ALA A 42 -1.48 -5.76 14.05
N GLY A 43 -1.19 -4.71 14.84
CA GLY A 43 -1.56 -3.32 14.50
C GLY A 43 -0.92 -2.79 13.22
N THR A 44 0.37 -3.07 12.96
CA THR A 44 1.05 -2.62 11.74
C THR A 44 0.48 -3.32 10.50
N HIS A 45 0.19 -4.61 10.61
CA HIS A 45 -0.45 -5.40 9.56
C HIS A 45 -1.87 -4.90 9.25
N GLY A 46 -2.65 -4.54 10.27
CA GLY A 46 -3.99 -3.98 10.07
C GLY A 46 -3.98 -2.66 9.27
N VAL A 47 -3.06 -1.74 9.59
CA VAL A 47 -2.96 -0.47 8.85
C VAL A 47 -2.49 -0.70 7.42
N THR A 48 -1.48 -1.55 7.23
CA THR A 48 -0.97 -1.86 5.89
C THR A 48 -2.01 -2.61 5.05
N ALA A 49 -2.86 -3.45 5.64
CA ALA A 49 -4.02 -4.05 4.98
C ALA A 49 -4.99 -2.97 4.47
N ALA A 50 -5.38 -2.03 5.34
CA ALA A 50 -6.29 -0.95 4.98
C ALA A 50 -5.75 -0.08 3.85
N VAL A 51 -4.46 0.28 3.90
CA VAL A 51 -3.79 1.05 2.83
C VAL A 51 -3.76 0.25 1.53
N THR A 52 -3.46 -1.05 1.57
CA THR A 52 -3.43 -1.91 0.39
C THR A 52 -4.82 -2.03 -0.26
N ILE A 53 -5.88 -2.21 0.55
CA ILE A 53 -7.27 -2.25 0.06
C ILE A 53 -7.65 -0.90 -0.55
N TYR A 54 -7.28 0.21 0.10
CA TYR A 54 -7.52 1.54 -0.43
C TYR A 54 -6.80 1.75 -1.78
N GLY A 55 -5.60 1.19 -1.97
CA GLY A 55 -4.91 1.18 -3.25
C GLY A 55 -5.64 0.40 -4.34
N LEU A 56 -6.20 -0.76 -4.01
CA LEU A 56 -7.01 -1.53 -4.95
C LEU A 56 -8.27 -0.75 -5.36
N LEU A 57 -8.93 -0.10 -4.39
CA LEU A 57 -10.07 0.79 -4.64
C LEU A 57 -9.67 1.99 -5.51
N CYS A 58 -8.49 2.56 -5.29
CA CYS A 58 -7.96 3.66 -6.07
C CYS A 58 -7.83 3.30 -7.55
N LEU A 59 -7.40 2.07 -7.87
CA LEU A 59 -7.34 1.58 -9.25
C LEU A 59 -8.73 1.37 -9.89
N GLN A 60 -9.79 1.25 -9.09
CA GLN A 60 -11.16 1.09 -9.59
C GLN A 60 -11.86 2.44 -9.80
N ILE A 61 -11.69 3.36 -8.84
CA ILE A 61 -12.35 4.68 -8.87
C ILE A 61 -11.62 5.64 -9.82
N GLY A 62 -10.28 5.63 -9.82
CA GLY A 62 -9.47 6.44 -10.74
C GLY A 62 -9.58 7.97 -10.57
N THR A 63 -10.26 8.48 -9.54
CA THR A 63 -10.42 9.92 -9.34
C THR A 63 -9.19 10.55 -8.68
N ARG A 64 -8.91 11.81 -9.06
CA ARG A 64 -7.76 12.58 -8.55
C ARG A 64 -7.69 12.63 -7.02
N ALA A 65 -8.82 12.88 -6.36
CA ALA A 65 -8.86 12.99 -4.89
C ALA A 65 -8.45 11.66 -4.21
N VAL A 66 -8.92 10.54 -4.76
CA VAL A 66 -8.62 9.20 -4.24
C VAL A 66 -7.15 8.83 -4.46
N VAL A 67 -6.59 9.14 -5.65
CA VAL A 67 -5.15 8.93 -5.93
C VAL A 67 -4.27 9.74 -4.99
N LYS A 68 -4.60 11.01 -4.77
CA LYS A 68 -3.85 11.88 -3.85
C LYS A 68 -3.87 11.36 -2.42
N LEU A 69 -5.06 10.98 -1.94
CA LEU A 69 -5.20 10.42 -0.60
C LEU A 69 -4.43 9.11 -0.47
N TYR A 70 -4.46 8.24 -1.48
CA TYR A 70 -3.71 6.98 -1.45
C TYR A 70 -2.21 7.22 -1.35
N VAL A 71 -1.63 8.13 -2.15
CA VAL A 71 -0.19 8.44 -2.07
C VAL A 71 0.19 8.99 -0.70
N PHE A 72 -0.63 9.85 -0.11
CA PHE A 72 -0.41 10.33 1.26
C PHE A 72 -0.42 9.18 2.27
N LEU A 73 -1.42 8.29 2.20
CA LEU A 73 -1.51 7.10 3.06
C LEU A 73 -0.34 6.13 2.84
N LEU A 74 0.13 5.97 1.60
CA LEU A 74 1.29 5.15 1.26
C LEU A 74 2.56 5.71 1.91
N LEU A 75 2.77 7.03 1.89
CA LEU A 75 3.90 7.68 2.57
C LEU A 75 3.84 7.46 4.09
N LEU A 76 2.65 7.57 4.69
CA LEU A 76 2.47 7.28 6.12
C LEU A 76 2.75 5.81 6.43
N ALA A 77 2.31 4.88 5.59
CA ALA A 77 2.60 3.46 5.75
C ALA A 77 4.11 3.17 5.68
N ILE A 78 4.82 3.78 4.72
CA ILE A 78 6.28 3.66 4.62
C ILE A 78 6.96 4.24 5.87
N ALA A 79 6.51 5.39 6.37
CA ALA A 79 7.06 5.98 7.59
C ALA A 79 6.85 5.04 8.80
N MET A 80 5.69 4.39 8.90
CA MET A 80 5.43 3.39 9.93
C MET A 80 6.29 2.14 9.78
N ASP A 81 6.55 1.66 8.55
CA ASP A 81 7.46 0.53 8.32
C ASP A 81 8.88 0.85 8.83
N VAL A 82 9.36 2.06 8.55
CA VAL A 82 10.66 2.54 9.03
C VAL A 82 10.68 2.66 10.56
N MET A 83 9.64 3.24 11.15
CA MET A 83 9.52 3.34 12.61
C MET A 83 9.50 1.96 13.26
N PHE A 84 8.75 1.01 12.68
CA PHE A 84 8.71 -0.37 13.14
C PHE A 84 10.09 -1.02 13.09
N ALA A 85 10.81 -0.86 11.97
CA ALA A 85 12.18 -1.35 11.84
C ALA A 85 13.08 -0.78 12.95
N CYS A 86 13.14 0.54 13.08
CA CYS A 86 14.00 1.20 14.08
C CYS A 86 13.70 0.76 15.52
N MET A 87 12.44 0.49 15.85
CA MET A 87 12.04 0.11 17.22
C MET A 87 12.27 -1.36 17.54
N TRP A 88 12.11 -2.25 16.55
CA TRP A 88 11.93 -3.68 16.81
C TRP A 88 12.95 -4.59 16.13
N THR A 89 13.68 -4.14 15.09
CA THR A 89 14.64 -5.00 14.37
C THR A 89 15.65 -5.65 15.31
N ASP A 90 16.35 -4.85 16.12
CA ASP A 90 17.45 -5.34 16.96
C ASP A 90 16.92 -6.27 18.06
N LYS A 91 15.81 -5.89 18.70
CA LYS A 91 15.18 -6.67 19.77
C LYS A 91 14.73 -8.04 19.25
N ILE A 92 14.01 -8.09 18.12
CA ILE A 92 13.52 -9.35 17.52
C ILE A 92 14.69 -10.20 17.03
N ALA A 93 15.70 -9.59 16.41
CA ALA A 93 16.88 -10.31 15.91
C ALA A 93 17.71 -10.94 17.03
N ARG A 94 17.90 -10.22 18.15
CA ARG A 94 18.67 -10.69 19.31
C ARG A 94 17.88 -11.61 20.24
N ASN A 95 16.61 -11.85 19.96
CA ASN A 95 15.71 -12.60 20.83
C ASN A 95 15.53 -11.92 22.21
N ASP A 96 15.52 -10.59 22.24
CA ASP A 96 15.50 -9.77 23.46
C ASP A 96 14.21 -8.93 23.55
N THR A 97 13.05 -9.59 23.39
CA THR A 97 11.74 -8.93 23.47
C THR A 97 10.84 -9.69 24.42
N GLU A 98 10.45 -9.06 25.54
CA GLU A 98 9.54 -9.66 26.53
C GLU A 98 8.08 -9.23 26.34
N PHE A 99 7.70 -8.69 25.18
CA PHE A 99 6.42 -8.01 24.96
C PHE A 99 5.17 -8.86 25.30
N SER A 100 5.31 -10.18 25.43
CA SER A 100 4.23 -11.10 25.84
C SER A 100 4.59 -12.07 26.96
N GLY A 101 5.83 -12.07 27.47
CA GLY A 101 6.34 -13.11 28.38
C GLY A 101 6.44 -14.52 27.75
N LYS A 102 6.11 -14.70 26.47
CA LYS A 102 6.11 -15.99 25.75
C LYS A 102 7.30 -16.19 24.83
N TRP A 103 8.32 -15.32 24.92
CA TRP A 103 9.46 -15.35 24.00
C TRP A 103 10.31 -16.62 24.08
N ASN A 104 10.25 -17.32 25.23
CA ASN A 104 10.88 -18.63 25.42
C ASN A 104 10.17 -19.77 24.67
N GLU A 105 8.98 -19.54 24.11
CA GLU A 105 8.28 -20.50 23.27
C GLU A 105 8.76 -20.37 21.81
N ASP A 106 9.38 -21.42 21.26
CA ASP A 106 9.94 -21.40 19.90
C ASP A 106 8.91 -20.96 18.84
N LYS A 107 7.68 -21.46 18.96
CA LYS A 107 6.57 -21.12 18.03
C LYS A 107 6.23 -19.64 18.04
N TYR A 108 6.31 -19.01 19.21
CA TYR A 108 6.04 -17.59 19.37
C TYR A 108 7.18 -16.76 18.76
N ARG A 109 8.44 -17.10 19.10
CA ARG A 109 9.61 -16.41 18.55
C ARG A 109 9.65 -16.47 17.02
N ASP A 110 9.36 -17.64 16.46
CA ASP A 110 9.43 -17.86 15.02
C ASP A 110 8.27 -17.15 14.27
N SER A 111 7.08 -17.05 14.87
CA SER A 111 5.99 -16.27 14.29
C SER A 111 6.29 -14.76 14.30
N GLU A 112 6.95 -14.25 15.34
CA GLU A 112 7.37 -12.83 15.38
C GLU A 112 8.46 -12.53 14.35
N LYS A 113 9.41 -13.45 14.13
CA LYS A 113 10.40 -13.32 13.05
C LYS A 113 9.76 -13.34 11.66
N MET A 114 8.76 -14.20 11.47
CA MET A 114 7.98 -14.25 10.23
C MET A 114 7.21 -12.95 9.99
N SER A 115 6.58 -12.40 11.04
CA SER A 115 5.91 -11.10 11.02
C SER A 115 6.87 -9.98 10.64
N MET A 116 8.06 -9.95 11.25
CA MET A 116 9.11 -8.97 10.92
C MET A 116 9.55 -9.09 9.46
N ALA A 117 9.78 -10.30 8.95
CA ALA A 117 10.15 -10.52 7.56
C ALA A 117 9.06 -10.02 6.59
N ALA A 118 7.79 -10.28 6.92
CA ALA A 118 6.66 -9.80 6.13
C ALA A 118 6.56 -8.26 6.10
N VAL A 119 6.81 -7.58 7.23
CA VAL A 119 6.87 -6.11 7.26
C VAL A 119 7.98 -5.59 6.35
N TYR A 120 9.18 -6.17 6.38
CA TYR A 120 10.27 -5.69 5.52
C TYR A 120 10.01 -5.92 4.04
N ILE A 121 9.55 -7.11 3.66
CA ILE A 121 9.30 -7.40 2.25
C ILE A 121 8.13 -6.55 1.75
N GLY A 122 7.04 -6.47 2.52
CA GLY A 122 5.89 -5.61 2.19
C GLY A 122 6.25 -4.13 2.13
N GLY A 123 7.06 -3.65 3.08
CA GLY A 123 7.54 -2.27 3.14
C GLY A 123 8.48 -1.93 1.97
N PHE A 124 9.36 -2.87 1.60
CA PHE A 124 10.20 -2.70 0.42
C PHE A 124 9.37 -2.58 -0.87
N VAL A 125 8.34 -3.42 -1.03
CA VAL A 125 7.42 -3.34 -2.18
C VAL A 125 6.66 -2.02 -2.18
N ARG A 126 6.23 -1.51 -1.00
CA ARG A 126 5.62 -0.18 -0.88
C ARG A 126 6.55 0.92 -1.38
N VAL A 127 7.80 0.95 -0.91
CA VAL A 127 8.83 1.91 -1.36
C VAL A 127 9.05 1.83 -2.87
N LEU A 128 9.21 0.63 -3.42
CA LEU A 128 9.39 0.44 -4.86
C LEU A 128 8.16 0.87 -5.68
N SER A 129 6.96 0.74 -5.13
CA SER A 129 5.72 1.16 -5.81
C SER A 129 5.50 2.67 -5.79
N LEU A 130 6.14 3.41 -4.86
CA LEU A 130 5.88 4.83 -4.66
C LEU A 130 6.08 5.68 -5.94
N PRO A 131 7.13 5.49 -6.76
CA PRO A 131 7.28 6.22 -8.02
C PRO A 131 6.11 6.02 -8.99
N LEU A 132 5.52 4.81 -9.06
CA LEU A 132 4.35 4.54 -9.91
C LEU A 132 3.14 5.36 -9.45
N TRP A 133 2.92 5.43 -8.15
CA TRP A 133 1.79 6.20 -7.60
C TRP A 133 2.00 7.71 -7.70
N CYS A 134 3.24 8.19 -7.62
CA CYS A 134 3.58 9.57 -7.95
C CYS A 134 3.26 9.88 -9.42
N GLN A 135 3.53 8.98 -10.37
CA GLN A 135 3.15 9.17 -11.77
C GLN A 135 1.63 9.29 -11.93
N PHE A 136 0.85 8.46 -11.23
CA PHE A 136 -0.61 8.56 -11.23
C PHE A 136 -1.10 9.88 -10.63
N TRP A 137 -0.45 10.37 -9.56
CA TRP A 137 -0.75 11.68 -8.99
C TRP A 137 -0.55 12.80 -10.01
N TYR A 138 0.60 12.83 -10.69
CA TYR A 138 0.91 13.88 -11.68
C TYR A 138 -0.08 13.83 -12.84
N LYS A 139 -0.32 12.65 -13.41
CA LYS A 139 -1.31 12.48 -14.48
C LYS A 139 -2.70 12.96 -14.06
N ALA A 140 -3.14 12.60 -12.85
CA ALA A 140 -4.42 13.05 -12.32
C ALA A 140 -4.47 14.57 -12.06
N ALA A 141 -3.33 15.25 -11.94
CA ALA A 141 -3.27 16.71 -11.87
C ALA A 141 -3.43 17.37 -13.25
N ASP A 142 -2.82 16.80 -14.27
CA ASP A 142 -2.88 17.33 -15.64
C ASP A 142 -4.30 17.24 -16.22
N ASP A 143 -4.99 16.10 -16.03
CA ASP A 143 -6.37 15.89 -16.51
C ASP A 143 -7.37 16.92 -15.93
N SER A 144 -7.09 17.46 -14.73
CA SER A 144 -7.93 18.50 -14.12
C SER A 144 -7.64 19.91 -14.61
N SER A 145 -6.49 20.14 -15.26
CA SER A 145 -6.12 21.44 -15.83
C SER A 145 -6.63 21.61 -17.25
N SER A 146 -6.72 20.51 -18.01
CA SER A 146 -7.27 20.49 -19.37
C SER A 146 -8.79 20.63 -19.40
N GLY A 147 -9.50 20.14 -18.37
CA GLY A 147 -10.95 20.33 -18.21
C GLY A 147 -11.39 21.74 -17.81
N GLY A 148 -10.46 22.64 -17.44
CA GLY A 148 -10.78 24.03 -17.04
C GLY A 148 -10.65 25.07 -18.14
N LEU A 149 -10.11 24.71 -19.32
CA LEU A 149 -9.91 25.65 -20.44
C LEU A 149 -11.00 25.53 -21.53
N THR A 150 -11.76 24.44 -21.56
CA THR A 150 -12.85 24.20 -22.54
C THR A 150 -14.21 24.68 -22.06
N ASP A 151 -14.41 24.90 -20.76
CA ASP A 151 -15.68 25.40 -20.20
C ASP A 151 -15.87 26.93 -20.33
N ASN A 152 -14.86 27.66 -20.80
CA ASN A 152 -14.96 29.11 -21.10
C ASN A 152 -14.97 29.42 -22.60
N LEU A 153 -15.14 28.42 -23.47
CA LEU A 153 -15.16 28.59 -24.93
C LEU A 153 -16.46 28.07 -25.58
N LEU A 154 -17.45 27.71 -24.78
CA LEU A 154 -18.78 27.28 -25.22
C LEU A 154 -19.95 27.96 -24.47
N ASP A 155 -19.72 29.09 -23.80
CA ASP A 155 -20.81 30.00 -23.46
C ASP A 155 -20.93 31.04 -24.61
N PRO A 156 -22.04 31.05 -25.36
CA PRO A 156 -22.35 32.15 -26.28
C PRO A 156 -22.65 33.46 -25.54
#